data_AF-A0A494SVQ6-F1
#
_entry.id   AF-A0A494SVQ6-F1
#
_cell.length_a   1.000
_cell.length_b   1.000
_cell.length_c   1.000
_cell.angle_alpha   90.00
_cell.angle_beta   90.00
_cell.angle_gamma   90.00
#
_symmetry.space_group_name_H-M   'P 1'
#
loop_
_entity.id
_entity.type
_entity.pdbx_description
1 polymer ?
#
loop_
_entity_poly.entity_id
_entity_poly.type
_entity_poly.pdbx_seq_one_letter_code
_entity_poly.pdbx_strand_id
1 'polypeptide(L)'
;MRTMSTPRSVTRDLRDNLLMHLCAYPLGEAAPRSGLAELEAFARAVDRERSVWENELADHVGRHMIEVATTVSRETREQDRWDLLLPLGEPSTNRWQAAINVYTWVLSSRVVDGFLHPVVAAGWLSTWPIPDAYDDPAVPGVHMIHVAGELFGSWKRRDVLRGEVEEHMMEMFRAGIWD
;
A
#
# COMPACT_ATOMS: atom_id res chain seq x y z
N MET A 1 6.96 -23.46 -16.93
CA MET A 1 8.34 -22.94 -16.80
C MET A 1 8.29 -21.82 -15.76
N ARG A 2 8.76 -22.06 -14.53
CA ARG A 2 8.80 -21.01 -13.49
C ARG A 2 9.92 -20.05 -13.89
N THR A 3 9.58 -18.87 -14.38
CA THR A 3 10.51 -17.75 -14.46
C THR A 3 11.10 -17.59 -13.06
N MET A 4 12.43 -17.72 -12.94
CA MET A 4 13.12 -17.42 -11.69
C MET A 4 12.80 -15.96 -11.37
N SER A 5 12.07 -15.71 -10.29
CA SER A 5 11.78 -14.35 -9.85
C SER A 5 13.13 -13.68 -9.59
N THR A 6 13.38 -12.56 -10.25
CA THR A 6 14.48 -11.64 -9.93
C THR A 6 14.56 -11.48 -8.41
N PRO A 7 15.75 -11.51 -7.79
CA PRO A 7 15.88 -11.33 -6.34
C PRO A 7 15.09 -10.08 -5.94
N ARG A 8 14.07 -10.27 -5.10
CA ARG A 8 13.17 -9.19 -4.73
C ARG A 8 13.99 -8.19 -3.91
N SER A 9 14.10 -6.94 -4.38
CA SER A 9 14.98 -5.95 -3.76
C SER A 9 14.48 -5.60 -2.35
N VAL A 10 15.40 -5.62 -1.37
CA VAL A 10 15.15 -5.14 0.00
C VAL A 10 14.59 -3.70 -0.01
N THR A 11 15.02 -2.90 -0.98
CA THR A 11 14.58 -1.51 -1.18
C THR A 11 13.09 -1.43 -1.48
N ARG A 12 12.54 -2.36 -2.29
CA ARG A 12 11.10 -2.44 -2.58
C ARG A 12 10.29 -2.74 -1.32
N ASP A 13 10.74 -3.70 -0.50
CA ASP A 13 10.05 -4.03 0.75
C ASP A 13 10.08 -2.87 1.76
N LEU A 14 11.21 -2.17 1.88
CA LEU A 14 11.33 -0.96 2.72
C LEU A 14 10.36 0.15 2.27
N ARG A 15 10.31 0.40 0.96
CA ARG A 15 9.38 1.36 0.36
C ARG A 15 7.94 1.02 0.68
N ASP A 16 7.54 -0.22 0.44
CA ASP A 16 6.17 -0.69 0.66
C ASP A 16 5.78 -0.60 2.14
N ASN A 17 6.68 -0.98 3.05
CA ASN A 17 6.46 -0.84 4.48
C ASN A 17 6.29 0.62 4.91
N LEU A 18 7.11 1.54 4.38
CA LEU A 18 6.97 2.97 4.63
C LEU A 18 5.60 3.48 4.16
N LEU A 19 5.20 3.15 2.92
CA LEU A 19 3.90 3.55 2.37
C LEU A 19 2.74 3.01 3.22
N MET A 20 2.77 1.75 3.64
CA MET A 20 1.72 1.20 4.50
C MET A 20 1.65 1.92 5.86
N HIS A 21 2.78 2.25 6.47
CA HIS A 21 2.81 3.01 7.73
C HIS A 21 2.27 4.44 7.54
N LEU A 22 2.65 5.10 6.44
CA LEU A 22 2.10 6.40 6.10
C LEU A 22 0.60 6.27 5.88
N CYS A 23 0.07 5.25 5.22
CA CYS A 23 -1.38 5.10 5.04
C CYS A 23 -2.19 4.86 6.32
N ALA A 24 -1.59 4.59 7.48
CA ALA A 24 -2.30 4.20 8.71
C ALA A 24 -3.08 5.32 9.44
N TYR A 25 -2.95 6.58 9.03
CA TYR A 25 -3.61 7.74 9.68
C TYR A 25 -5.15 7.74 9.73
N PRO A 26 -5.89 7.13 8.78
CA PRO A 26 -7.32 6.91 8.91
C PRO A 26 -7.75 6.18 10.18
N LEU A 27 -6.83 5.45 10.84
CA LEU A 27 -7.07 4.75 12.10
C LEU A 27 -7.04 5.69 13.32
N GLY A 28 -6.88 7.00 13.12
CA GLY A 28 -6.93 8.05 14.13
C GLY A 28 -5.55 8.60 14.52
N GLU A 29 -5.52 9.85 15.01
CA GLU A 29 -4.31 10.55 15.50
C GLU A 29 -3.60 9.84 16.67
N ALA A 30 -4.28 8.89 17.33
CA ALA A 30 -3.76 8.07 18.42
C ALA A 30 -3.14 6.74 17.95
N ALA A 31 -3.12 6.44 16.65
CA ALA A 31 -2.49 5.23 16.15
C ALA A 31 -0.96 5.31 16.39
N PRO A 32 -0.35 4.36 17.11
CA PRO A 32 1.02 4.47 17.63
C PRO A 32 2.14 4.53 16.57
N ARG A 33 1.83 4.57 15.27
CA ARG A 33 2.80 4.60 14.16
C ARG A 33 2.25 5.37 12.96
N SER A 34 2.45 6.69 12.92
CA SER A 34 2.07 7.55 11.80
C SER A 34 3.00 7.46 10.58
N GLY A 35 4.12 6.73 10.69
CA GLY A 35 5.15 6.58 9.65
C GLY A 35 6.05 7.81 9.46
N LEU A 36 5.84 8.88 10.23
CA LEU A 36 6.50 10.17 10.02
C LEU A 36 7.99 10.15 10.37
N ALA A 37 8.37 9.42 11.42
CA ALA A 37 9.78 9.27 11.79
C ALA A 37 10.54 8.43 10.75
N GLU A 38 9.87 7.42 10.20
CA GLU A 38 10.37 6.58 9.11
C GLU A 38 10.50 7.38 7.82
N LEU A 39 9.56 8.28 7.50
CA LEU A 39 9.65 9.20 6.36
C LEU A 39 10.86 10.14 6.48
N GLU A 40 11.08 10.71 7.67
CA GLU A 40 12.25 11.54 7.96
C GLU A 40 13.57 10.75 7.87
N ALA A 41 13.57 9.49 8.33
CA ALA A 41 14.72 8.60 8.19
C ALA A 41 15.01 8.24 6.73
N PHE A 42 13.96 7.96 5.95
CA PHE A 42 14.07 7.73 4.51
C PHE A 42 14.63 8.95 3.79
N ALA A 43 14.13 10.15 4.10
CA ALA A 43 14.64 11.39 3.53
C ALA A 43 16.14 11.60 3.76
N ARG A 44 16.60 11.36 5.00
CA ARG A 44 18.03 11.39 5.32
C ARG A 44 18.85 10.33 4.57
N ALA A 45 18.27 9.16 4.29
CA ALA A 45 18.96 8.12 3.54
C ALA A 45 19.06 8.49 2.05
N VAL A 46 18.01 9.09 1.48
CA VAL A 46 18.00 9.62 0.11
C VAL A 46 19.04 10.74 -0.05
N ASP A 47 19.11 11.68 0.89
CA ASP A 47 20.09 12.78 0.85
C ASP A 47 21.54 12.27 0.82
N ARG A 48 21.86 11.22 1.58
CA ARG A 48 23.21 10.64 1.65
C ARG A 48 23.61 9.86 0.40
N GLU A 49 22.68 9.12 -0.20
CA GLU A 49 22.99 8.12 -1.24
C GLU A 49 21.98 8.17 -2.41
N ARG A 50 21.62 9.37 -2.86
CA ARG A 50 20.56 9.58 -3.86
C ARG A 50 20.66 8.70 -5.10
N SER A 51 21.85 8.57 -5.68
CA SER A 51 22.07 7.76 -6.89
C SER A 51 21.80 6.27 -6.69
N VAL A 52 22.01 5.75 -5.47
CA VAL A 52 21.67 4.36 -5.13
C VAL A 52 20.16 4.19 -5.11
N TRP A 53 19.45 5.09 -4.45
CA TRP A 53 17.99 5.06 -4.38
C TRP A 53 17.34 5.23 -5.75
N GLU A 54 17.84 6.12 -6.60
CA GLU A 54 17.33 6.31 -7.97
C GLU A 54 17.48 5.05 -8.83
N ASN A 55 18.57 4.29 -8.64
CA ASN A 55 18.78 3.01 -9.33
C ASN A 55 17.87 1.89 -8.79
N GLU A 56 17.71 1.81 -7.47
CA GLU A 56 16.93 0.76 -6.80
C GLU A 56 15.41 1.00 -6.86
N LEU A 57 14.97 2.25 -6.96
CA LEU A 57 13.57 2.69 -7.00
C LEU A 57 13.24 3.41 -8.32
N ALA A 58 13.61 2.80 -9.44
CA ALA A 58 13.45 3.40 -10.77
C ALA A 58 11.98 3.47 -11.27
N ASP A 59 11.04 2.81 -10.59
CA ASP A 59 9.61 2.88 -10.94
C ASP A 59 8.99 4.25 -10.61
N HIS A 60 7.76 4.50 -11.09
CA HIS A 60 7.12 5.81 -10.92
C HIS A 60 6.88 6.15 -9.44
N VAL A 61 6.48 5.16 -8.63
CA VAL A 61 6.27 5.33 -7.19
C VAL A 61 7.58 5.71 -6.51
N GLY A 62 8.64 4.97 -6.83
CA GLY A 62 9.98 5.17 -6.33
C GLY A 62 10.54 6.56 -6.62
N ARG A 63 10.42 7.00 -7.88
CA ARG A 63 10.83 8.35 -8.31
C ARG A 63 10.07 9.43 -7.56
N HIS A 64 8.74 9.33 -7.46
CA HIS A 64 7.93 10.28 -6.70
C HIS A 64 8.34 10.36 -5.23
N MET A 65 8.59 9.22 -4.59
CA MET A 65 9.04 9.17 -3.20
C MET A 65 10.40 9.84 -3.01
N ILE A 66 11.34 9.64 -3.95
CA ILE A 66 12.66 10.29 -3.92
C ILE A 66 12.52 11.81 -4.10
N GLU A 67 11.64 12.25 -4.99
CA GLU A 67 11.38 13.69 -5.20
C GLU A 67 10.84 14.36 -3.94
N VAL A 68 9.82 13.78 -3.31
CA VAL A 68 9.26 14.30 -2.05
C VAL A 68 10.27 14.23 -0.90
N ALA A 69 11.09 13.18 -0.84
CA ALA A 69 12.12 13.03 0.20
C ALA A 69 13.09 14.23 0.26
N THR A 70 13.29 14.97 -0.83
CA THR A 70 14.17 16.14 -0.85
C THR A 70 13.65 17.35 -0.05
N THR A 71 12.36 17.38 0.26
CA THR A 71 11.72 18.48 1.01
C THR A 71 11.46 18.13 2.47
N VAL A 72 11.56 16.85 2.83
CA VAL A 72 11.18 16.34 4.15
C VAL A 72 12.12 16.82 5.25
N SER A 73 11.52 17.47 6.24
CA SER A 73 12.14 17.86 7.50
C SER A 73 11.30 17.42 8.69
N ARG A 74 11.83 17.58 9.91
CA ARG A 74 11.08 17.27 11.14
C ARG A 74 9.80 18.13 11.24
N GLU A 75 9.87 19.36 10.76
CA GLU A 75 8.82 20.37 10.81
C GLU A 75 7.77 20.17 9.71
N THR A 76 8.15 19.61 8.56
CA THR A 76 7.28 19.50 7.37
C THR A 76 6.72 18.11 7.12
N ARG A 77 7.29 17.06 7.75
CA ARG A 77 6.96 15.63 7.51
C ARG A 77 5.47 15.27 7.51
N GLU A 78 4.65 15.97 8.30
CA GLU A 78 3.20 15.76 8.33
C GLU A 78 2.51 16.18 7.02
N GLN A 79 2.95 17.29 6.44
CA GLN A 79 2.47 17.77 5.16
C GLN A 79 3.12 17.02 4.01
N ASP A 80 4.44 16.78 4.06
CA ASP A 80 5.15 16.06 2.99
C ASP A 80 4.61 14.63 2.82
N ARG A 81 4.14 14.01 3.89
CA ARG A 81 3.39 12.75 3.82
C ARG A 81 2.20 12.83 2.87
N TRP A 82 1.44 13.92 2.89
CA TRP A 82 0.29 14.09 2.00
C TRP A 82 0.71 14.50 0.60
N ASP A 83 1.80 15.24 0.47
CA ASP A 83 2.41 15.53 -0.83
C ASP A 83 2.93 14.24 -1.49
N LEU A 84 3.31 13.25 -0.69
CA LEU A 84 3.60 11.89 -1.13
C LEU A 84 2.33 11.10 -1.48
N LEU A 85 1.36 11.01 -0.56
CA LEU A 85 0.21 10.09 -0.70
C LEU A 85 -0.87 10.57 -1.67
N LEU A 86 -1.14 11.87 -1.77
CA LEU A 86 -2.24 12.38 -2.59
C LEU A 86 -2.05 12.06 -4.08
N PRO A 87 -0.88 12.33 -4.70
CA PRO A 87 -0.67 11.99 -6.10
C PRO A 87 -0.66 10.47 -6.34
N LEU A 88 -0.05 9.70 -5.43
CA LEU A 88 0.00 8.24 -5.55
C LEU A 88 -1.35 7.56 -5.35
N GLY A 89 -2.31 8.25 -4.73
CA GLY A 89 -3.63 7.74 -4.38
C GLY A 89 -4.74 8.17 -5.34
N GLU A 90 -4.41 8.77 -6.48
CA GLU A 90 -5.41 9.20 -7.47
C GLU A 90 -6.06 8.01 -8.19
N PRO A 91 -7.40 7.99 -8.38
CA PRO A 91 -8.34 9.09 -8.13
C PRO A 91 -8.75 9.19 -6.66
N SER A 92 -8.68 10.39 -6.10
CA SER A 92 -9.15 10.66 -4.73
C SER A 92 -9.67 12.10 -4.60
N THR A 93 -10.65 12.31 -3.73
CA THR A 93 -11.19 13.66 -3.42
C THR A 93 -10.69 14.20 -2.09
N ASN A 94 -10.05 13.35 -1.29
CA ASN A 94 -9.57 13.69 0.05
C ASN A 94 -8.43 12.76 0.48
N ARG A 95 -7.79 13.14 1.59
CA ARG A 95 -6.65 12.43 2.20
C ARG A 95 -6.96 11.00 2.60
N TRP A 96 -8.18 10.72 3.06
CA TRP A 96 -8.59 9.37 3.48
C TRP A 96 -8.67 8.43 2.27
N GLN A 97 -9.31 8.88 1.19
CA GLN A 97 -9.44 8.12 -0.07
C GLN A 97 -8.06 7.87 -0.71
N ALA A 98 -7.19 8.88 -0.73
CA ALA A 98 -5.83 8.70 -1.23
C ALA A 98 -5.06 7.65 -0.42
N ALA A 99 -5.14 7.73 0.91
CA ALA A 99 -4.46 6.79 1.79
C ALA A 99 -4.96 5.36 1.58
N ILE A 100 -6.28 5.15 1.42
CA ILE A 100 -6.79 3.79 1.23
C ILE A 100 -6.41 3.23 -0.14
N ASN A 101 -6.49 4.03 -1.20
CA ASN A 101 -6.07 3.61 -2.54
C ASN A 101 -4.60 3.15 -2.52
N VAL A 102 -3.70 4.00 -2.00
CA VAL A 102 -2.27 3.65 -1.85
C VAL A 102 -2.11 2.37 -1.03
N TYR A 103 -2.79 2.25 0.12
CA TYR A 103 -2.68 1.05 0.96
C TYR A 103 -3.06 -0.22 0.22
N THR A 104 -4.20 -0.21 -0.48
CA THR A 104 -4.69 -1.36 -1.24
C THR A 104 -3.76 -1.73 -2.40
N TRP A 105 -3.16 -0.74 -3.06
CA TRP A 105 -2.22 -0.96 -4.16
C TRP A 105 -0.86 -1.48 -3.70
N VAL A 106 -0.33 -0.99 -2.56
CA VAL A 106 0.86 -1.59 -1.93
C VAL A 106 0.58 -3.04 -1.58
N LEU A 107 -0.54 -3.30 -0.90
CA LEU A 107 -0.86 -4.63 -0.42
C LEU A 107 -1.03 -5.62 -1.58
N SER A 108 -1.71 -5.19 -2.64
CA SER A 108 -1.85 -5.93 -3.90
C SER A 108 -0.51 -6.24 -4.53
N SER A 109 0.37 -5.24 -4.65
CA SER A 109 1.72 -5.42 -5.19
C SER A 109 2.51 -6.45 -4.38
N ARG A 110 2.44 -6.40 -3.04
CA ARG A 110 3.08 -7.38 -2.16
C ARG A 110 2.53 -8.80 -2.34
N VAL A 111 1.24 -8.95 -2.64
CA VAL A 111 0.64 -10.26 -2.95
C VAL A 111 1.11 -10.77 -4.31
N VAL A 112 1.01 -9.93 -5.34
CA VAL A 112 1.42 -10.27 -6.72
C VAL A 112 2.90 -10.64 -6.79
N ASP A 113 3.73 -9.86 -6.10
CA ASP A 113 5.16 -10.10 -6.00
C ASP A 113 5.47 -11.33 -5.14
N GLY A 114 4.51 -11.83 -4.34
CA GLY A 114 4.61 -13.04 -3.52
C GLY A 114 5.31 -12.83 -2.17
N PHE A 115 5.32 -11.60 -1.65
CA PHE A 115 5.73 -11.28 -0.28
C PHE A 115 4.65 -11.59 0.76
N LEU A 116 3.38 -11.59 0.34
CA LEU A 116 2.23 -11.81 1.20
C LEU A 116 1.27 -12.83 0.57
N HIS A 117 0.74 -13.73 1.37
CA HIS A 117 -0.26 -14.69 0.91
C HIS A 117 -1.61 -13.97 0.66
N PRO A 118 -2.34 -14.25 -0.45
CA PRO A 118 -3.59 -13.55 -0.77
C PRO A 118 -4.64 -13.65 0.33
N VAL A 119 -4.79 -14.81 0.99
CA VAL A 119 -5.70 -14.97 2.14
C VAL A 119 -5.37 -14.05 3.30
N VAL A 120 -4.07 -13.87 3.60
CA VAL A 120 -3.63 -13.02 4.71
C VAL A 120 -3.91 -11.56 4.38
N ALA A 121 -3.60 -11.14 3.14
CA ALA A 121 -3.91 -9.80 2.66
C ALA A 121 -5.41 -9.50 2.69
N ALA A 122 -6.24 -10.42 2.17
CA ALA A 122 -7.69 -10.28 2.19
C ALA A 122 -8.24 -10.22 3.63
N GLY A 123 -7.66 -11.03 4.53
CA GLY A 123 -7.95 -10.96 5.96
C GLY A 123 -7.66 -9.58 6.56
N TRP A 124 -6.51 -8.98 6.25
CA TRP A 124 -6.17 -7.63 6.72
C TRP A 124 -7.15 -6.58 6.20
N LEU A 125 -7.43 -6.58 4.89
CA LEU A 125 -8.40 -5.66 4.27
C LEU A 125 -9.80 -5.80 4.86
N SER A 126 -10.24 -7.04 5.12
CA SER A 126 -11.58 -7.30 5.70
C SER A 126 -11.82 -6.68 7.07
N THR A 127 -10.75 -6.25 7.75
CA THR A 127 -10.79 -5.60 9.06
C THR A 127 -10.51 -4.11 9.01
N TRP A 128 -10.25 -3.56 7.81
CA TRP A 128 -9.98 -2.14 7.66
C TRP A 128 -11.26 -1.32 7.90
N PRO A 129 -11.24 -0.33 8.80
CA PRO A 129 -12.42 0.46 9.08
C PRO A 129 -12.71 1.43 7.93
N ILE A 130 -13.92 1.32 7.38
CA ILE A 130 -14.48 2.30 6.44
C ILE A 130 -15.52 3.11 7.22
N PRO A 131 -15.29 4.42 7.47
CA PRO A 131 -16.32 5.26 8.05
C PRO A 131 -17.50 5.39 7.08
N ASP A 132 -18.74 5.32 7.55
CA ASP A 132 -19.96 5.35 6.72
C ASP A 132 -19.98 6.52 5.73
N ALA A 133 -19.46 7.69 6.13
CA ALA A 133 -19.37 8.88 5.27
C ALA A 133 -18.43 8.73 4.06
N TYR A 134 -17.56 7.71 4.06
CA TYR A 134 -16.60 7.40 3.01
C TYR A 134 -16.82 6.03 2.37
N ASP A 135 -17.93 5.35 2.70
CA ASP A 135 -18.31 4.08 2.10
C ASP A 135 -18.90 4.28 0.70
N ASP A 136 -18.02 4.58 -0.25
CA ASP A 136 -18.33 4.75 -1.66
C ASP A 136 -17.62 3.67 -2.49
N PRO A 137 -18.35 2.66 -3.03
CA PRO A 137 -17.78 1.63 -3.89
C PRO A 137 -17.17 2.15 -5.20
N ALA A 138 -17.40 3.41 -5.58
CA ALA A 138 -16.71 4.02 -6.72
C ALA A 138 -15.24 4.36 -6.40
N VAL A 139 -14.86 4.43 -5.12
CA VAL A 139 -13.46 4.61 -4.71
C VAL A 139 -12.73 3.26 -4.82
N PRO A 140 -11.64 3.16 -5.61
CA PRO A 140 -10.97 1.88 -5.87
C PRO A 140 -10.57 1.10 -4.60
N GLY A 141 -9.98 1.78 -3.60
CA GLY A 141 -9.58 1.14 -2.36
C GLY A 141 -10.75 0.62 -1.53
N VAL A 142 -11.89 1.34 -1.53
CA VAL A 142 -13.12 0.92 -0.84
C VAL A 142 -13.72 -0.31 -1.52
N HIS A 143 -13.81 -0.29 -2.86
CA HIS A 143 -14.24 -1.45 -3.64
C HIS A 143 -13.40 -2.69 -3.33
N MET A 144 -12.08 -2.56 -3.32
CA MET A 144 -11.18 -3.68 -3.03
C MET A 144 -11.37 -4.21 -1.61
N ILE A 145 -11.59 -3.37 -0.59
CA ILE A 145 -11.89 -3.83 0.77
C ILE A 145 -13.17 -4.67 0.82
N HIS A 146 -14.25 -4.21 0.17
CA HIS A 146 -15.51 -4.95 0.15
C HIS A 146 -15.35 -6.33 -0.50
N VAL A 147 -14.74 -6.38 -1.69
CA VAL A 147 -14.49 -7.65 -2.39
C VAL A 147 -13.58 -8.58 -1.58
N ALA A 148 -12.52 -8.04 -0.96
CA ALA A 148 -11.65 -8.81 -0.08
C ALA A 148 -12.40 -9.38 1.13
N GLY A 149 -13.30 -8.60 1.74
CA GLY A 149 -14.15 -9.03 2.85
C GLY A 149 -15.08 -10.19 2.48
N GLU A 150 -15.73 -10.10 1.33
CA GLU A 150 -16.61 -11.16 0.81
C GLU A 150 -15.86 -12.45 0.51
N LEU A 151 -14.70 -12.35 -0.18
CA LEU A 151 -13.84 -13.48 -0.50
C LEU A 151 -13.29 -14.12 0.77
N PHE A 152 -12.79 -13.33 1.72
CA PHE A 152 -12.26 -13.85 2.98
C PHE A 152 -13.36 -14.51 3.82
N GLY A 153 -14.55 -13.93 3.85
CA GLY A 153 -15.73 -14.53 4.47
C GLY A 153 -16.09 -15.88 3.85
N SER A 154 -16.00 -16.00 2.52
CA SER A 154 -16.26 -17.23 1.79
C SER A 154 -15.20 -18.30 2.03
N TRP A 155 -13.92 -17.93 2.02
CA TRP A 155 -12.79 -18.81 2.31
C TRP A 155 -12.89 -19.44 3.71
N LYS A 156 -13.29 -18.65 4.72
CA LYS A 156 -13.51 -19.15 6.10
C LYS A 156 -14.63 -20.18 6.22
N ARG A 157 -15.66 -20.12 5.36
CA ARG A 157 -16.86 -20.97 5.46
C ARG A 157 -16.84 -22.20 4.56
N ARG A 158 -16.02 -22.23 3.51
CA ARG A 158 -16.09 -23.25 2.45
C ARG A 158 -14.79 -24.04 2.32
N ASP A 159 -14.58 -25.02 3.20
CA ASP A 159 -13.35 -25.83 3.24
C ASP A 159 -13.01 -26.53 1.91
N VAL A 160 -14.03 -26.99 1.16
CA VAL A 160 -13.85 -27.73 -0.10
C VAL A 160 -13.50 -26.81 -1.29
N LEU A 161 -13.81 -25.51 -1.22
CA LEU A 161 -13.63 -24.55 -2.33
C LEU A 161 -12.55 -23.50 -2.03
N ARG A 162 -11.70 -23.71 -1.01
CA ARG A 162 -10.69 -22.72 -0.62
C ARG A 162 -9.72 -22.38 -1.75
N GLY A 163 -9.29 -23.38 -2.52
CA GLY A 163 -8.39 -23.16 -3.66
C GLY A 163 -8.97 -22.19 -4.69
N GLU A 164 -10.22 -22.39 -5.10
CA GLU A 164 -10.91 -21.50 -6.06
C GLU A 164 -11.07 -20.08 -5.50
N VAL A 165 -11.40 -19.96 -4.21
CA VAL A 165 -11.53 -18.65 -3.57
C VAL A 165 -10.17 -17.94 -3.48
N GLU A 166 -9.09 -18.67 -3.24
CA GLU A 166 -7.72 -18.13 -3.25
C GLU A 166 -7.28 -17.66 -4.64
N GLU A 167 -7.70 -18.36 -5.69
CA GLU A 167 -7.48 -17.93 -7.08
C GLU A 167 -8.21 -16.61 -7.37
N HIS A 168 -9.48 -16.48 -6.98
CA HIS A 168 -10.22 -15.23 -7.11
C HIS A 168 -9.60 -14.08 -6.29
N MET A 169 -9.08 -14.35 -5.09
CA MET A 169 -8.33 -13.34 -4.33
C MET A 169 -7.09 -12.90 -5.09
N MET A 170 -6.34 -13.83 -5.69
CA MET A 170 -5.16 -13.50 -6.47
C MET A 170 -5.50 -12.66 -7.71
N GLU A 171 -6.60 -12.96 -8.40
CA GLU A 171 -7.10 -12.17 -9.52
C GLU A 171 -7.48 -10.74 -9.11
N MET A 172 -8.20 -10.60 -7.99
CA MET A 172 -8.53 -9.30 -7.41
C MET A 172 -7.26 -8.49 -7.10
N PHE A 173 -6.25 -9.08 -6.47
CA PHE A 173 -4.99 -8.38 -6.18
C PHE A 173 -4.18 -8.05 -7.44
N ARG A 174 -4.24 -8.87 -8.50
CA ARG A 174 -3.63 -8.53 -9.79
C ARG A 174 -4.31 -7.34 -10.46
N ALA A 175 -5.62 -7.19 -10.28
CA ALA A 175 -6.37 -6.06 -10.82
C ALA A 175 -6.15 -4.74 -10.05
N GLY A 176 -5.58 -4.80 -8.84
CA GLY A 176 -5.33 -3.62 -8.00
C GLY A 176 -3.85 -3.33 -7.78
N ILE A 177 -2.99 -3.56 -8.76
CA ILE A 177 -1.62 -3.00 -8.75
C ILE A 177 -1.62 -1.62 -9.39
N TRP A 178 -0.63 -0.78 -9.07
CA TRP A 178 -0.36 0.42 -9.87
C TRP A 178 0.07 0.00 -11.28
N ASP A 179 -0.52 0.63 -12.30
CA ASP A 179 -0.10 0.49 -13.70
C ASP A 179 1.35 0.96 -13.94
#